data_AF-Q06LE6-F1
#
_entry.id   AF-Q06LE6-F1
#
_cell.length_a   1.000
_cell.length_b   1.000
_cell.length_c   1.000
_cell.angle_alpha   90.00
_cell.angle_beta   90.00
_cell.angle_gamma   90.00
#
_symmetry.space_group_name_H-M   'P 1'
#
loop_
_entity.id
_entity.type
_entity.pdbx_description
1 polymer ?
#
loop_
_entity_poly.entity_id
_entity_poly.type
_entity_poly.pdbx_seq_one_letter_code
_entity_poly.pdbx_strand_id
1 'polypeptide(L)'
;MKDFTLNQLLKQLNSFYNLKITTHTLPKISTMIFKLITSELATPVLKNYRSPKKTIQLGYPTSLIKTGGKRLFLYDINSLYPFCFINKFPSEGKGLINQKYMIITKARITPPNFSRILYPQLPNNDNVGVLYSPQEVTLLTKLGYTFEITDQLRLPYRTDITLDFVIHLFSRKAAHPKLIKQLLNSFYGKIISSEPSVAASLILQHMISYARIYTHKIKLNLTNLSFYTDTDSFTVQHPFKAKPSQKLGYSRNLLMRTKIYAADSIKIISARNYSYRFRNQKRTNNIGVDYTPKSSEKPFYRLIFINNREVNSISIIEFIYN
;
A
#
# COMPACT_ATOMS: atom_id res chain seq x y z
N MET A 1 -12.80 -21.05 -16.87
CA MET A 1 -11.41 -20.51 -16.88
C MET A 1 -10.95 -19.96 -15.51
N LYS A 2 -11.81 -19.24 -14.76
CA LYS A 2 -11.48 -18.78 -13.37
C LYS A 2 -11.21 -19.94 -12.41
N ASP A 3 -11.98 -21.02 -12.48
CA ASP A 3 -11.88 -22.16 -11.56
C ASP A 3 -10.60 -22.99 -11.77
N PHE A 4 -10.15 -23.13 -13.03
CA PHE A 4 -8.88 -23.77 -13.36
C PHE A 4 -7.68 -23.01 -12.76
N THR A 5 -7.70 -21.68 -12.86
CA THR A 5 -6.63 -20.81 -12.34
C THR A 5 -6.60 -20.85 -10.81
N LEU A 6 -7.77 -20.88 -10.17
CA LEU A 6 -7.88 -21.01 -8.72
C LEU A 6 -7.36 -22.39 -8.26
N ASN A 7 -7.76 -23.48 -8.91
CA ASN A 7 -7.32 -24.83 -8.54
C ASN A 7 -5.80 -25.02 -8.68
N GLN A 8 -5.18 -24.46 -9.73
CA GLN A 8 -3.72 -24.49 -9.88
C GLN A 8 -3.01 -23.69 -8.78
N LEU A 9 -3.59 -22.54 -8.41
CA LEU A 9 -3.10 -21.68 -7.34
C LEU A 9 -3.21 -22.37 -5.96
N LEU A 10 -4.32 -23.06 -5.70
CA LEU A 10 -4.51 -23.86 -4.48
C LEU A 10 -3.51 -25.01 -4.38
N LYS A 11 -3.21 -25.70 -5.50
CA LYS A 11 -2.18 -26.75 -5.53
C LYS A 11 -0.78 -26.20 -5.19
N GLN A 12 -0.42 -25.05 -5.75
CA GLN A 12 0.87 -24.40 -5.42
C GLN A 12 0.93 -24.00 -3.94
N LEU A 13 -0.15 -23.43 -3.39
CA LEU A 13 -0.22 -23.07 -1.98
C LEU A 13 -0.16 -24.27 -1.05
N ASN A 14 -0.83 -25.36 -1.39
CA ASN A 14 -0.74 -26.62 -0.65
C ASN A 14 0.71 -27.16 -0.67
N SER A 15 1.41 -27.08 -1.79
CA SER A 15 2.82 -27.49 -1.86
C SER A 15 3.74 -26.61 -1.00
N PHE A 16 3.52 -25.30 -0.95
CA PHE A 16 4.38 -24.38 -0.19
C PHE A 16 4.15 -24.41 1.31
N TYR A 17 2.92 -24.66 1.75
CA TYR A 17 2.51 -24.43 3.14
C TYR A 17 1.83 -25.64 3.79
N ASN A 18 1.69 -26.77 3.06
CA ASN A 18 1.03 -27.99 3.52
C ASN A 18 -0.36 -27.76 4.14
N LEU A 19 -1.15 -26.86 3.55
CA LEU A 19 -2.38 -26.33 4.14
C LEU A 19 -3.61 -27.28 4.07
N LYS A 20 -3.46 -28.48 3.47
CA LYS A 20 -4.55 -29.45 3.22
C LYS A 20 -5.84 -28.78 2.70
N ILE A 21 -5.72 -27.85 1.75
CA ILE A 21 -6.84 -27.02 1.26
C ILE A 21 -7.78 -27.87 0.41
N THR A 22 -9.01 -28.06 0.87
CA THR A 22 -10.10 -28.69 0.09
C THR A 22 -11.11 -27.66 -0.42
N THR A 23 -11.48 -26.64 0.36
CA THR A 23 -12.39 -25.54 -0.06
C THR A 23 -12.17 -24.25 0.76
N HIS A 24 -11.18 -23.44 0.42
CA HIS A 24 -10.93 -22.16 1.13
C HIS A 24 -10.88 -20.97 0.19
N THR A 25 -11.46 -19.85 0.65
CA THR A 25 -11.33 -18.57 -0.05
C THR A 25 -9.91 -18.02 0.11
N LEU A 26 -9.44 -17.26 -0.87
CA LEU A 26 -8.12 -16.66 -0.85
C LEU A 26 -7.83 -15.79 0.41
N PRO A 27 -8.80 -15.01 0.93
CA PRO A 27 -8.67 -14.36 2.24
C PRO A 27 -8.37 -15.34 3.38
N LYS A 28 -9.11 -16.47 3.47
CA LYS A 28 -8.93 -17.47 4.52
C LYS A 28 -7.55 -18.13 4.44
N ILE A 29 -7.12 -18.47 3.22
CA ILE A 29 -5.79 -19.04 2.99
C ILE A 29 -4.69 -18.06 3.41
N SER A 30 -4.84 -16.78 3.04
CA SER A 30 -3.87 -15.77 3.42
C SER A 30 -3.78 -15.59 4.94
N THR A 31 -4.90 -15.68 5.67
CA THR A 31 -4.90 -15.67 7.13
C THR A 31 -4.28 -16.93 7.74
N MET A 32 -4.47 -18.11 7.12
CA MET A 32 -3.80 -19.34 7.57
C MET A 32 -2.28 -19.22 7.41
N ILE A 33 -1.80 -18.74 6.26
CA ILE A 33 -0.37 -18.50 6.03
C ILE A 33 0.18 -17.49 7.04
N PHE A 34 -0.56 -16.41 7.32
CA PHE A 34 -0.20 -15.46 8.37
C PHE A 34 0.02 -16.17 9.71
N LYS A 35 -0.95 -16.97 10.16
CA LYS A 35 -0.86 -17.73 11.43
C LYS A 35 0.26 -18.78 11.46
N LEU A 36 0.69 -19.30 10.30
CA LEU A 36 1.82 -20.22 10.23
C LEU A 36 3.16 -19.50 10.40
N ILE A 37 3.23 -18.24 9.97
CA ILE A 37 4.46 -17.45 9.99
C ILE A 37 4.60 -16.68 11.30
N THR A 38 3.50 -16.22 11.88
CA THR A 38 3.51 -15.46 13.13
C THR A 38 3.25 -16.39 14.33
N SER A 39 4.20 -16.43 15.26
CA SER A 39 4.18 -17.31 16.44
C SER A 39 3.22 -16.88 17.57
N GLU A 40 2.36 -15.87 17.35
CA GLU A 40 1.39 -15.41 18.35
C GLU A 40 -0.03 -15.20 17.79
N LEU A 41 -1.00 -15.55 18.65
CA LEU A 41 -2.43 -15.64 18.39
C LEU A 41 -3.12 -14.27 18.38
N ALA A 42 -4.02 -14.15 17.39
CA ALA A 42 -5.17 -13.26 17.32
C ALA A 42 -4.90 -11.75 17.26
N THR A 43 -5.55 -11.12 16.27
CA THR A 43 -5.87 -9.68 16.30
C THR A 43 -6.30 -9.28 17.72
N PRO A 44 -5.70 -8.22 18.31
CA PRO A 44 -5.96 -7.87 19.70
C PRO A 44 -7.46 -7.58 19.92
N VAL A 45 -8.03 -8.07 21.02
CA VAL A 45 -9.43 -7.82 21.41
C VAL A 45 -9.46 -6.68 22.43
N LEU A 46 -9.53 -5.45 21.92
CA LEU A 46 -9.53 -4.25 22.74
C LEU A 46 -10.89 -4.14 23.41
N LYS A 47 -11.01 -4.71 24.61
CA LYS A 47 -12.17 -4.48 25.47
C LYS A 47 -12.15 -3.02 25.91
N ASN A 48 -13.25 -2.30 25.68
CA ASN A 48 -13.61 -0.97 26.21
C ASN A 48 -13.46 0.25 25.28
N TYR A 49 -13.14 0.09 23.99
CA TYR A 49 -13.25 1.21 23.05
C TYR A 49 -14.46 1.02 22.14
N ARG A 50 -15.32 2.03 22.02
CA ARG A 50 -16.39 2.04 21.02
C ARG A 50 -15.73 1.92 19.64
N SER A 51 -16.04 0.85 18.90
CA SER A 51 -15.56 0.69 17.53
C SER A 51 -15.81 1.98 16.75
N PRO A 52 -14.84 2.46 15.95
CA PRO A 52 -15.07 3.64 15.14
C PRO A 52 -16.34 3.41 14.31
N LYS A 53 -17.39 4.22 14.56
CA LYS A 53 -18.75 4.03 14.03
C LYS A 53 -18.85 4.13 12.49
N LYS A 54 -17.74 4.32 11.77
CA LYS A 54 -17.74 4.58 10.33
C LYS A 54 -16.95 3.52 9.57
N THR A 55 -17.41 3.28 8.35
CA THR A 55 -16.67 2.59 7.30
C THR A 55 -15.31 3.25 7.11
N ILE A 56 -14.26 2.48 7.34
CA ILE A 56 -12.89 2.93 7.08
C ILE A 56 -12.80 3.18 5.58
N GLN A 57 -12.61 4.45 5.17
CA GLN A 57 -12.47 4.80 3.77
C GLN A 57 -11.20 4.17 3.21
N LEU A 58 -11.35 3.12 2.42
CA LEU A 58 -10.25 2.45 1.76
C LEU A 58 -9.79 3.27 0.57
N GLY A 59 -8.46 3.42 0.43
CA GLY A 59 -7.89 4.16 -0.68
C GLY A 59 -7.47 5.57 -0.30
N TYR A 60 -6.38 6.02 -0.90
CA TYR A 60 -6.08 7.43 -1.01
C TYR A 60 -6.86 7.99 -2.19
N PRO A 61 -7.59 9.11 -2.04
CA PRO A 61 -8.39 9.66 -3.12
C PRO A 61 -7.50 9.99 -4.31
N THR A 62 -8.01 9.67 -5.50
CA THR A 62 -7.39 10.11 -6.74
C THR A 62 -7.31 11.63 -6.73
N SER A 63 -6.14 12.19 -7.02
CA SER A 63 -6.02 13.63 -7.20
C SER A 63 -5.57 13.96 -8.61
N LEU A 64 -6.17 15.00 -9.15
CA LEU A 64 -5.88 15.52 -10.46
C LEU A 64 -5.37 16.95 -10.29
N ILE A 65 -4.14 17.21 -10.73
CA ILE A 65 -3.59 18.57 -10.76
C ILE A 65 -3.67 19.15 -12.17
N LYS A 66 -3.50 18.30 -13.20
CA LYS A 66 -3.63 18.67 -14.62
C LYS A 66 -4.38 17.61 -15.40
N THR A 67 -5.24 18.02 -16.32
CA THR A 67 -6.03 17.14 -17.21
C THR A 67 -5.22 16.55 -18.37
N GLY A 68 -3.97 16.96 -18.55
CA GLY A 68 -3.08 16.35 -19.54
C GLY A 68 -1.64 16.85 -19.48
N GLY A 69 -0.76 16.16 -20.19
CA GLY A 69 0.65 16.51 -20.30
C GLY A 69 1.37 15.71 -21.38
N LYS A 70 2.60 16.12 -21.70
CA LYS A 70 3.49 15.47 -22.68
C LYS A 70 4.74 14.94 -21.98
N ARG A 71 5.35 13.90 -22.55
CA ARG A 71 6.58 13.26 -22.04
C ARG A 71 6.46 12.87 -20.55
N LEU A 72 5.36 12.22 -20.19
CA LEU A 72 5.05 11.89 -18.79
C LEU A 72 5.59 10.51 -18.42
N PHE A 73 6.27 10.42 -17.29
CA PHE A 73 6.72 9.16 -16.71
C PHE A 73 5.61 8.61 -15.81
N LEU A 74 5.30 7.32 -15.98
CA LEU A 74 4.28 6.63 -15.19
C LEU A 74 4.95 5.73 -14.18
N TYR A 75 4.66 5.99 -12.91
CA TYR A 75 5.20 5.22 -11.80
C TYR A 75 4.09 4.52 -11.04
N ASP A 76 4.47 3.40 -10.44
CA ASP A 76 3.62 2.61 -9.54
C ASP A 76 4.47 2.16 -8.35
N ILE A 77 3.90 2.20 -7.15
CA ILE A 77 4.60 1.79 -5.94
C ILE A 77 4.49 0.27 -5.80
N ASN A 78 5.63 -0.40 -5.67
CA ASN A 78 5.64 -1.85 -5.49
C ASN A 78 4.97 -2.24 -4.18
N SER A 79 3.71 -2.68 -4.25
CA SER A 79 2.94 -3.16 -3.10
C SER A 79 2.83 -2.12 -1.98
N LEU A 80 2.20 -0.97 -2.26
CA LEU A 80 2.03 0.12 -1.29
C LEU A 80 1.44 -0.34 0.05
N TYR A 81 0.30 -1.04 0.06
CA TYR A 81 -0.30 -1.47 1.33
C TYR A 81 0.56 -2.48 2.11
N PRO A 82 1.12 -3.54 1.48
CA PRO A 82 2.09 -4.39 2.17
C PRO A 82 3.30 -3.63 2.71
N PHE A 83 3.79 -2.63 1.99
CA PHE A 83 4.85 -1.74 2.48
C PHE A 83 4.39 -0.90 3.68
N CYS A 84 3.12 -0.51 3.74
CA CYS A 84 2.60 0.19 4.91
C CYS A 84 2.46 -0.74 6.12
N PHE A 85 2.21 -2.03 5.90
CA PHE A 85 2.06 -3.06 6.95
C PHE A 85 3.34 -3.44 7.69
N ILE A 86 4.52 -3.05 7.20
CA ILE A 86 5.79 -3.26 7.91
C ILE A 86 6.11 -2.14 8.92
N ASN A 87 5.19 -1.20 9.16
CA ASN A 87 5.38 -0.08 10.08
C ASN A 87 4.96 -0.40 11.53
N LYS A 88 5.08 0.61 12.40
CA LYS A 88 4.60 0.57 13.79
C LYS A 88 3.07 0.58 13.83
N PHE A 89 2.48 -0.35 14.57
CA PHE A 89 1.04 -0.41 14.80
C PHE A 89 0.71 -0.48 16.28
N PRO A 90 -0.44 0.10 16.68
CA PRO A 90 -0.92 -0.05 18.05
C PRO A 90 -1.21 -1.52 18.34
N SER A 91 -0.84 -1.95 19.54
CA SER A 91 -1.00 -3.31 20.05
C SER A 91 -1.64 -3.29 21.43
N GLU A 92 -2.16 -4.43 21.90
CA GLU A 92 -2.50 -4.59 23.32
C GLU A 92 -1.24 -4.88 24.12
N GLY A 93 -1.02 -4.10 25.16
CA GLY A 93 0.08 -4.35 26.07
C GLY A 93 -0.35 -5.29 27.18
N LYS A 94 0.20 -6.50 27.19
CA LYS A 94 0.28 -7.30 28.42
C LYS A 94 1.72 -7.25 28.92
N GLY A 95 1.96 -6.47 29.97
CA GLY A 95 3.03 -6.73 30.95
C GLY A 95 4.50 -6.71 30.49
N LEU A 96 4.86 -6.14 29.34
CA LEU A 96 6.27 -6.03 28.97
C LEU A 96 6.93 -4.83 29.66
N ILE A 97 7.99 -5.11 30.43
CA ILE A 97 8.70 -4.17 31.33
C ILE A 97 9.34 -2.97 30.59
N ASN A 98 9.38 -2.95 29.24
CA ASN A 98 9.94 -1.87 28.42
C ASN A 98 9.04 -1.49 27.25
N GLN A 99 7.78 -1.19 27.51
CA GLN A 99 6.81 -0.97 26.45
C GLN A 99 6.94 0.43 25.83
N LYS A 100 7.15 0.49 24.51
CA LYS A 100 7.14 1.75 23.74
C LYS A 100 5.70 2.13 23.39
N TYR A 101 5.39 3.41 23.50
CA TYR A 101 4.05 3.95 23.27
C TYR A 101 4.00 4.84 22.03
N MET A 102 2.84 4.87 21.39
CA MET A 102 2.49 5.83 20.36
C MET A 102 1.28 6.65 20.81
N ILE A 103 1.26 7.93 20.45
CA ILE A 103 0.18 8.85 20.78
C ILE A 103 -0.67 9.06 19.53
N ILE A 104 -1.91 8.61 19.58
CA ILE A 104 -2.90 8.83 18.54
C ILE A 104 -3.70 10.07 18.95
N THR A 105 -3.70 11.09 18.10
CA THR A 105 -4.29 12.39 18.41
C THR A 105 -5.67 12.48 17.78
N LYS A 106 -6.70 12.78 18.57
CA LYS A 106 -8.01 13.15 18.05
C LYS A 106 -8.07 14.66 17.89
N ALA A 107 -8.18 15.15 16.65
CA ALA A 107 -8.17 16.58 16.40
C ALA A 107 -9.14 16.98 15.28
N ARG A 108 -9.47 18.27 15.23
CA ARG A 108 -9.88 18.93 14.00
C ARG A 108 -8.65 19.63 13.42
N ILE A 109 -8.47 19.57 12.10
CA ILE A 109 -7.34 20.21 11.42
C ILE A 109 -7.81 21.33 10.52
N THR A 110 -7.09 22.45 10.53
CA THR A 110 -7.33 23.56 9.61
C THR A 110 -6.16 23.64 8.64
N PRO A 111 -6.39 23.60 7.32
CA PRO A 111 -5.33 23.71 6.33
C PRO A 111 -4.72 25.11 6.33
N PRO A 112 -3.43 25.24 5.97
CA PRO A 112 -2.81 26.54 5.73
C PRO A 112 -3.40 27.21 4.48
N ASN A 113 -3.46 28.54 4.49
CA ASN A 113 -3.97 29.34 3.36
C ASN A 113 -3.07 29.35 2.11
N PHE A 114 -1.89 28.71 2.17
CA PHE A 114 -0.89 28.72 1.11
C PHE A 114 -0.60 27.34 0.49
N SER A 115 -1.27 26.26 0.94
CA SER A 115 -1.00 24.93 0.39
C SER A 115 -1.65 24.74 -0.98
N ARG A 116 -0.82 24.52 -2.00
CA ARG A 116 -1.28 24.20 -3.37
C ARG A 116 -1.91 22.82 -3.49
N ILE A 117 -1.51 21.87 -2.64
CA ILE A 117 -2.01 20.49 -2.64
C ILE A 117 -2.43 20.16 -1.22
N LEU A 118 -3.73 20.15 -0.98
CA LEU A 118 -4.27 19.81 0.32
C LEU A 118 -3.99 18.33 0.65
N TYR A 119 -3.59 18.08 1.89
CA TYR A 119 -3.65 16.74 2.45
C TYR A 119 -5.11 16.28 2.46
N PRO A 120 -5.43 15.10 1.91
CA PRO A 120 -6.82 14.68 1.83
C PRO A 120 -7.34 14.41 3.23
N GLN A 121 -8.37 15.19 3.56
CA GLN A 121 -9.08 15.08 4.81
C GLN A 121 -10.00 13.85 4.74
N LEU A 122 -10.04 13.08 5.83
CA LEU A 122 -11.13 12.12 6.01
C LEU A 122 -12.43 12.90 6.14
N PRO A 123 -13.57 12.39 5.63
CA PRO A 123 -14.84 13.10 5.72
C PRO A 123 -15.17 13.43 7.18
N ASN A 124 -15.07 14.71 7.52
CA ASN A 124 -15.54 15.26 8.79
C ASN A 124 -17.05 15.01 8.86
N ASN A 125 -17.50 14.26 9.87
CA ASN A 125 -18.82 14.57 10.42
C ASN A 125 -18.54 15.55 11.53
N ASP A 126 -19.19 16.70 11.49
CA ASP A 126 -18.86 17.89 12.26
C ASP A 126 -18.77 17.70 13.79
N ASN A 127 -19.24 16.58 14.34
CA ASN A 127 -19.34 16.36 15.78
C ASN A 127 -18.35 15.34 16.38
N VAL A 128 -17.51 14.66 15.60
CA VAL A 128 -16.57 13.66 16.15
C VAL A 128 -15.21 13.83 15.48
N GLY A 129 -14.28 14.50 16.16
CA GLY A 129 -12.91 14.73 15.68
C GLY A 129 -12.23 13.44 15.14
N VAL A 130 -11.32 13.62 14.19
CA VAL A 130 -10.65 12.53 13.46
C VAL A 130 -9.41 12.09 14.22
N LEU A 131 -9.15 10.78 14.25
CA LEU A 131 -7.91 10.23 14.83
C LEU A 131 -6.78 10.29 13.81
N TYR A 132 -5.65 10.86 14.22
CA TYR A 132 -4.42 11.01 13.46
C TYR A 132 -3.30 10.21 14.12
N SER A 133 -2.55 9.48 13.29
CA SER A 133 -1.31 8.84 13.74
C SER A 133 -0.21 9.86 14.07
N PRO A 134 0.79 9.53 14.90
CA PRO A 134 1.89 10.44 15.21
C PRO A 134 2.62 10.97 13.96
N GLN A 135 2.77 10.12 12.94
CA GLN A 135 3.45 10.47 11.69
C GLN A 135 2.59 11.42 10.84
N GLU A 136 1.27 11.31 10.88
CA GLU A 136 0.38 12.28 10.23
C GLU A 136 0.47 13.63 10.89
N VAL A 137 0.40 13.67 12.23
CA VAL A 137 0.53 14.93 12.98
C VAL A 137 1.85 15.61 12.61
N THR A 138 2.96 14.86 12.66
CA THR A 138 4.29 15.37 12.28
C THR A 138 4.32 15.92 10.86
N LEU A 139 3.76 15.21 9.88
CA LEU A 139 3.70 15.66 8.49
C LEU A 139 2.87 16.94 8.36
N LEU A 140 1.65 16.93 8.89
CA LEU A 140 0.69 18.03 8.77
C LEU A 140 1.19 19.30 9.45
N THR A 141 1.84 19.19 10.61
CA THR A 141 2.52 20.33 11.26
C THR A 141 3.61 20.91 10.36
N LYS A 142 4.44 20.07 9.72
CA LYS A 142 5.46 20.54 8.75
C LYS A 142 4.85 21.21 7.53
N LEU A 143 3.62 20.85 7.16
CA LEU A 143 2.88 21.49 6.08
C LEU A 143 2.17 22.76 6.50
N GLY A 144 2.22 23.16 7.78
CA GLY A 144 1.59 24.37 8.29
C GLY A 144 0.12 24.20 8.69
N TYR A 145 -0.38 22.98 8.84
CA TYR A 145 -1.72 22.74 9.37
C TYR A 145 -1.77 23.07 10.86
N THR A 146 -2.88 23.65 11.32
CA THR A 146 -3.17 23.85 12.74
C THR A 146 -4.11 22.76 13.25
N PHE A 147 -4.03 22.48 14.55
CA PHE A 147 -4.77 21.39 15.20
C PHE A 147 -5.56 21.93 16.39
N GLU A 148 -6.85 21.63 16.42
CA GLU A 148 -7.68 21.72 17.61
C GLU A 148 -7.76 20.30 18.20
N ILE A 149 -6.89 20.03 19.19
CA ILE A 149 -6.81 18.71 19.82
C ILE A 149 -7.97 18.54 20.79
N THR A 150 -8.76 17.50 20.59
CA THR A 150 -9.92 17.17 21.44
C THR A 150 -9.65 16.01 22.39
N ASP A 151 -8.74 15.11 22.04
CA ASP A 151 -8.38 13.93 22.85
C ASP A 151 -7.04 13.32 22.38
N GLN A 152 -6.41 12.51 23.23
CA GLN A 152 -5.20 11.75 22.90
C GLN A 152 -5.26 10.34 23.49
N LEU A 153 -4.96 9.34 22.66
CA LEU A 153 -4.88 7.95 23.07
C LEU A 153 -3.42 7.51 23.08
N ARG A 154 -2.94 7.06 24.25
CA ARG A 154 -1.60 6.48 24.39
C ARG A 154 -1.70 4.96 24.38
N LEU A 155 -1.22 4.34 23.30
CA LEU A 155 -1.26 2.89 23.13
C LEU A 155 0.16 2.33 22.98
N PRO A 156 0.44 1.13 23.51
CA PRO A 156 1.68 0.46 23.20
C PRO A 156 1.72 0.08 21.72
N TYR A 157 2.90 0.01 21.12
CA TYR A 157 3.03 -0.35 19.70
C TYR A 157 4.04 -1.47 19.47
N ARG A 158 3.85 -2.17 18.34
CA ARG A 158 4.76 -3.19 17.81
C ARG A 158 5.13 -2.89 16.36
N THR A 159 6.32 -3.32 15.94
CA THR A 159 6.84 -3.17 14.56
C THR A 159 6.79 -4.46 13.75
N ASP A 160 6.59 -5.58 14.42
CA ASP A 160 6.80 -6.93 13.90
C ASP A 160 5.49 -7.68 13.58
N ILE A 161 4.33 -7.11 13.90
CA ILE A 161 3.01 -7.80 13.81
C ILE A 161 2.77 -8.47 12.46
N THR A 162 3.14 -7.82 11.35
CA THR A 162 2.98 -8.40 10.01
C THR A 162 4.27 -8.43 9.20
N LEU A 163 5.40 -8.09 9.83
CA LEU A 163 6.68 -7.95 9.15
C LEU A 163 7.09 -9.26 8.48
N ASP A 164 7.15 -10.34 9.26
CA ASP A 164 7.60 -11.64 8.75
C ASP A 164 6.68 -12.17 7.66
N PHE A 165 5.36 -12.03 7.85
CA PHE A 165 4.37 -12.42 6.84
C PHE A 165 4.56 -11.66 5.52
N VAL A 166 4.69 -10.33 5.57
CA VAL A 166 4.86 -9.50 4.37
C VAL A 166 6.17 -9.82 3.68
N ILE A 167 7.28 -9.87 4.42
CA ILE A 167 8.61 -10.14 3.85
C ILE A 167 8.67 -11.54 3.25
N HIS A 168 8.12 -12.54 3.93
CA HIS A 168 8.07 -13.93 3.48
C HIS A 168 7.25 -14.11 2.19
N LEU A 169 6.09 -13.46 2.08
CA LEU A 169 5.31 -13.51 0.84
C LEU A 169 5.99 -12.70 -0.27
N PHE A 170 6.46 -11.50 0.05
CA PHE A 170 7.05 -10.60 -0.94
C PHE A 170 8.34 -11.16 -1.54
N SER A 171 9.16 -11.89 -0.78
CA SER A 171 10.37 -12.56 -1.30
C SER A 171 10.06 -13.55 -2.42
N ARG A 172 8.87 -14.18 -2.41
CA ARG A 172 8.39 -15.09 -3.45
C ARG A 172 7.67 -14.40 -4.62
N LYS A 173 7.49 -13.07 -4.56
CA LYS A 173 6.75 -12.32 -5.58
C LYS A 173 7.41 -12.40 -6.95
N ALA A 174 8.74 -12.54 -7.02
CA ALA A 174 9.44 -12.67 -8.30
C ALA A 174 9.02 -13.95 -9.06
N ALA A 175 8.95 -15.09 -8.35
CA ALA A 175 8.53 -16.37 -8.91
C ALA A 175 7.00 -16.44 -9.15
N HIS A 176 6.21 -15.87 -8.23
CA HIS A 176 4.74 -15.99 -8.25
C HIS A 176 4.02 -14.63 -8.15
N PRO A 177 4.22 -13.70 -9.09
CA PRO A 177 3.82 -12.29 -8.93
C PRO A 177 2.31 -12.08 -8.78
N LYS A 178 1.49 -12.82 -9.54
CA LYS A 178 0.02 -12.71 -9.48
C LYS A 178 -0.51 -13.28 -8.16
N LEU A 179 -0.07 -14.48 -7.80
CA LEU A 179 -0.45 -15.19 -6.58
C LEU A 179 -0.09 -14.40 -5.32
N ILE A 180 1.17 -13.97 -5.20
CA ILE A 180 1.63 -13.22 -4.03
C ILE A 180 0.90 -11.88 -3.91
N LYS A 181 0.69 -11.15 -5.03
CA LYS A 181 -0.10 -9.92 -5.03
C LYS A 181 -1.53 -10.19 -4.53
N GLN A 182 -2.14 -11.28 -4.98
CA GLN A 182 -3.48 -11.70 -4.59
C GLN A 182 -3.60 -12.07 -3.11
N LEU A 183 -2.62 -12.81 -2.54
CA LEU A 183 -2.60 -13.14 -1.11
C LEU A 183 -2.47 -11.89 -0.25
N LEU A 184 -1.46 -11.06 -0.51
CA LEU A 184 -1.25 -9.81 0.23
C LEU A 184 -2.47 -8.89 0.14
N ASN A 185 -3.08 -8.78 -1.04
CA ASN A 185 -4.31 -8.00 -1.23
C ASN A 185 -5.57 -8.68 -0.63
N SER A 186 -5.57 -9.99 -0.41
CA SER A 186 -6.71 -10.65 0.24
C SER A 186 -6.61 -10.58 1.75
N PHE A 187 -5.38 -10.58 2.29
CA PHE A 187 -5.14 -10.40 3.71
C PHE A 187 -5.66 -9.05 4.21
N TYR A 188 -5.32 -7.95 3.54
CA TYR A 188 -5.83 -6.63 3.94
C TYR A 188 -7.37 -6.59 3.83
N GLY A 189 -7.93 -7.12 2.74
CA GLY A 189 -9.37 -7.23 2.54
C GLY A 189 -10.06 -7.99 3.68
N LYS A 190 -9.41 -9.04 4.20
CA LYS A 190 -9.94 -9.82 5.33
C LYS A 190 -9.92 -9.04 6.63
N ILE A 191 -8.85 -8.30 6.92
CA ILE A 191 -8.74 -7.43 8.11
C ILE A 191 -9.87 -6.39 8.11
N ILE A 192 -10.22 -5.87 6.92
CA ILE A 192 -11.31 -4.92 6.76
C ILE A 192 -12.68 -5.59 6.96
N SER A 193 -12.86 -6.79 6.42
CA SER A 193 -14.17 -7.45 6.38
C SER A 193 -14.51 -8.25 7.65
N SER A 194 -13.54 -8.51 8.53
CA SER A 194 -13.79 -9.11 9.84
C SER A 194 -14.47 -8.10 10.75
N GLU A 195 -15.40 -8.55 11.61
CA GLU A 195 -15.96 -7.71 12.67
C GLU A 195 -14.82 -6.99 13.39
N PRO A 196 -14.80 -5.65 13.36
CA PRO A 196 -13.63 -4.92 13.78
C PRO A 196 -13.48 -5.02 15.29
N SER A 197 -12.53 -5.83 15.75
CA SER A 197 -11.87 -5.49 16.99
C SER A 197 -11.28 -4.10 16.83
N VAL A 198 -11.30 -3.28 17.88
CA VAL A 198 -10.79 -1.90 17.80
C VAL A 198 -9.33 -1.91 17.35
N ALA A 199 -8.56 -2.94 17.69
CA ALA A 199 -7.17 -3.05 17.26
C ALA A 199 -7.05 -3.30 15.76
N ALA A 200 -7.89 -4.16 15.17
CA ALA A 200 -7.92 -4.35 13.73
C ALA A 200 -8.29 -3.05 13.00
N SER A 201 -9.25 -2.28 13.52
CA SER A 201 -9.59 -0.95 12.99
C SER A 201 -8.42 0.03 13.08
N LEU A 202 -7.75 0.09 14.22
CA LEU A 202 -6.62 1.00 14.43
C LEU A 202 -5.42 0.62 13.57
N ILE A 203 -5.12 -0.67 13.42
CA ILE A 203 -4.09 -1.17 12.51
C ILE A 203 -4.40 -0.72 11.08
N LEU A 204 -5.63 -0.95 10.63
CA LEU A 204 -6.04 -0.57 9.29
C LEU A 204 -6.00 0.95 9.08
N GLN A 205 -6.46 1.74 10.05
CA GLN A 205 -6.40 3.20 9.99
C GLN A 205 -4.95 3.69 9.91
N HIS A 206 -4.03 3.11 10.67
CA HIS A 206 -2.61 3.42 10.60
C HIS A 206 -2.01 3.01 9.25
N MET A 207 -2.38 1.85 8.71
CA MET A 207 -1.90 1.39 7.40
C MET A 207 -2.34 2.38 6.31
N ILE A 208 -3.60 2.82 6.34
CA ILE A 208 -4.10 3.82 5.42
C ILE A 208 -3.36 5.13 5.64
N SER A 209 -3.22 5.61 6.88
CA SER A 209 -2.42 6.79 7.21
C SER A 209 -1.02 6.75 6.57
N TYR A 210 -0.25 5.67 6.77
CA TYR A 210 1.08 5.53 6.17
C TYR A 210 1.02 5.61 4.64
N ALA A 211 0.02 4.98 4.01
CA ALA A 211 -0.17 5.06 2.57
C ALA A 211 -0.49 6.50 2.11
N ARG A 212 -1.29 7.26 2.88
CA ARG A 212 -1.61 8.66 2.60
C ARG A 212 -0.40 9.57 2.75
N ILE A 213 0.37 9.42 3.84
CA ILE A 213 1.63 10.14 4.05
C ILE A 213 2.58 9.89 2.89
N TYR A 214 2.79 8.62 2.53
CA TYR A 214 3.75 8.23 1.51
C TYR A 214 3.39 8.82 0.14
N THR A 215 2.13 8.67 -0.27
CA THR A 215 1.64 9.18 -1.56
C THR A 215 1.58 10.70 -1.58
N HIS A 216 1.25 11.36 -0.47
CA HIS A 216 1.26 12.81 -0.37
C HIS A 216 2.68 13.40 -0.48
N LYS A 217 3.68 12.76 0.15
CA LYS A 217 5.09 13.16 -0.01
C LYS A 217 5.54 13.08 -1.48
N ILE A 218 5.10 12.05 -2.21
CA ILE A 218 5.39 11.92 -3.65
C ILE A 218 4.74 13.07 -4.43
N LYS A 219 3.49 13.43 -4.13
CA LYS A 219 2.80 14.56 -4.77
C LYS A 219 3.52 15.88 -4.54
N LEU A 220 3.92 16.13 -3.29
CA LEU A 220 4.56 17.37 -2.87
C LEU A 220 6.02 17.48 -3.29
N ASN A 221 6.55 16.55 -4.08
CA ASN A 221 7.93 16.67 -4.56
C ASN A 221 8.08 17.97 -5.38
N LEU A 222 8.67 18.98 -4.76
CA LEU A 222 8.80 20.34 -5.29
C LEU A 222 9.56 20.38 -6.62
N THR A 223 10.46 19.40 -6.83
CA THR A 223 11.26 19.31 -8.06
C THR A 223 10.54 18.60 -9.20
N ASN A 224 9.45 17.89 -8.90
CA ASN A 224 8.77 17.05 -9.88
C ASN A 224 7.32 16.75 -9.48
N LEU A 225 6.49 17.79 -9.54
CA LEU A 225 5.09 17.73 -9.13
C LEU A 225 4.33 16.65 -9.92
N SER A 226 3.54 15.85 -9.21
CA SER A 226 2.70 14.85 -9.87
C SER A 226 1.55 15.49 -10.66
N PHE A 227 1.27 14.97 -11.85
CA PHE A 227 0.13 15.41 -12.67
C PHE A 227 -1.17 14.75 -12.22
N TYR A 228 -1.08 13.46 -11.89
CA TYR A 228 -2.18 12.61 -11.49
C TYR A 228 -1.69 11.51 -10.57
N THR A 229 -2.49 11.17 -9.56
CA THR A 229 -2.25 10.03 -8.69
C THR A 229 -3.52 9.21 -8.51
N ASP A 230 -3.39 7.89 -8.50
CA ASP A 230 -4.43 6.96 -8.07
C ASP A 230 -3.81 5.93 -7.14
N THR A 231 -4.15 6.00 -5.85
CA THR A 231 -3.72 5.03 -4.83
C THR A 231 -2.20 4.87 -4.79
N ASP A 232 -1.63 3.88 -5.47
CA ASP A 232 -0.21 3.55 -5.55
C ASP A 232 0.48 3.98 -6.86
N SER A 233 -0.27 4.51 -7.81
CA SER A 233 0.22 4.97 -9.11
C SER A 233 0.24 6.50 -9.20
N PHE A 234 1.23 7.03 -9.91
CA PHE A 234 1.35 8.47 -10.15
C PHE A 234 2.10 8.81 -11.44
N THR A 235 1.82 9.99 -12.00
CA THR A 235 2.48 10.50 -13.21
C THR A 235 3.27 11.76 -12.89
N VAL A 236 4.44 11.91 -13.52
CA VAL A 236 5.35 13.06 -13.35
C VAL A 236 6.00 13.45 -14.67
N GLN A 237 6.54 14.67 -14.74
CA GLN A 237 7.15 15.21 -15.96
C GLN A 237 8.62 14.83 -16.11
N HIS A 238 9.34 14.70 -15.00
CA HIS A 238 10.74 14.29 -15.00
C HIS A 238 10.88 12.87 -14.41
N PRO A 239 11.90 12.09 -14.80
CA PRO A 239 12.14 10.81 -14.15
C PRO A 239 12.69 11.03 -12.74
N PHE A 240 12.32 10.16 -11.80
CA PHE A 240 13.02 10.09 -10.51
C PHE A 240 14.45 9.59 -10.73
N LYS A 241 15.42 10.18 -10.02
CA LYS A 241 16.84 9.75 -10.06
C LYS A 241 17.05 8.31 -9.57
N ALA A 242 16.08 7.72 -8.88
CA ALA A 242 16.18 6.37 -8.34
C ALA A 242 16.14 5.32 -9.45
N LYS A 243 17.09 4.37 -9.40
CA LYS A 243 17.10 3.20 -10.29
C LYS A 243 15.78 2.42 -10.12
N PRO A 244 15.18 1.92 -11.21
CA PRO A 244 14.01 1.07 -11.14
C PRO A 244 14.31 -0.14 -10.26
N SER A 245 13.57 -0.29 -9.17
CA SER A 245 13.74 -1.39 -8.23
C SER A 245 12.48 -2.23 -8.15
N GLN A 246 12.65 -3.54 -7.94
CA GLN A 246 11.55 -4.44 -7.58
C GLN A 246 11.34 -4.51 -6.06
N LYS A 247 12.12 -3.74 -5.28
CA LYS A 247 12.02 -3.67 -3.82
C LYS A 247 10.63 -3.18 -3.39
N LEU A 248 10.20 -3.67 -2.22
CA LEU A 248 8.95 -3.30 -1.57
C LEU A 248 8.93 -1.79 -1.29
N GLY A 249 7.82 -1.12 -1.61
CA GLY A 249 7.66 0.33 -1.40
C GLY A 249 8.33 1.23 -2.44
N TYR A 250 9.21 0.70 -3.29
CA TYR A 250 9.90 1.52 -4.30
C TYR A 250 8.97 1.84 -5.48
N SER A 251 9.17 3.03 -6.05
CA SER A 251 8.50 3.44 -7.28
C SER A 251 9.14 2.75 -8.49
N ARG A 252 8.34 2.01 -9.26
CA ARG A 252 8.74 1.41 -10.52
C ARG A 252 8.17 2.20 -11.69
N ASN A 253 8.96 2.47 -12.71
CA ASN A 253 8.44 3.00 -13.97
C ASN A 253 7.71 1.88 -14.71
N LEU A 254 6.41 2.06 -14.97
CA LEU A 254 5.56 1.07 -15.63
C LEU A 254 5.94 0.83 -17.09
N LEU A 255 6.56 1.82 -17.74
CA LEU A 255 6.90 1.79 -19.15
C LEU A 255 8.26 1.18 -19.43
N MET A 256 9.16 1.16 -18.45
CA MET A 256 10.54 0.67 -18.67
C MET A 256 10.61 -0.74 -19.27
N ARG A 257 9.60 -1.57 -19.04
CA ARG A 257 9.51 -2.93 -19.61
C ARG A 257 9.42 -2.94 -21.14
N THR A 258 9.01 -1.85 -21.78
CA THR A 258 8.79 -1.77 -23.24
C THR A 258 9.90 -1.03 -23.99
N LYS A 259 11.07 -0.79 -23.36
CA LYS A 259 12.14 0.11 -23.87
C LYS A 259 11.66 1.56 -24.08
N ILE A 260 10.50 1.91 -23.51
CA ILE A 260 9.92 3.25 -23.55
C ILE A 260 10.01 3.82 -22.14
N TYR A 261 10.47 5.06 -22.02
CA TYR A 261 10.71 5.67 -20.71
C TYR A 261 9.58 6.60 -20.27
N ALA A 262 8.86 7.21 -21.23
CA ALA A 262 7.80 8.20 -20.98
C ALA A 262 6.70 8.16 -22.06
N ALA A 263 5.51 8.65 -21.72
CA ALA A 263 4.35 8.81 -22.59
C ALA A 263 4.44 10.09 -23.38
N ASP A 264 4.23 10.00 -24.69
CA ASP A 264 4.27 11.15 -25.59
C ASP A 264 3.21 12.17 -25.16
N SER A 265 2.01 11.67 -24.82
CA SER A 265 0.96 12.45 -24.19
C SER A 265 0.05 11.59 -23.31
N ILE A 266 -0.53 12.21 -22.29
CA ILE A 266 -1.64 11.66 -21.50
C ILE A 266 -2.74 12.72 -21.45
N LYS A 267 -3.99 12.29 -21.61
CA LYS A 267 -5.21 13.06 -21.38
C LYS A 267 -6.07 12.34 -20.36
N ILE A 268 -6.33 12.98 -19.23
CA ILE A 268 -7.15 12.46 -18.13
C ILE A 268 -8.52 13.11 -18.23
N ILE A 269 -9.54 12.28 -18.37
CA ILE A 269 -10.93 12.70 -18.51
C ILE A 269 -11.56 12.80 -17.12
N SER A 270 -11.34 11.78 -16.30
CA SER A 270 -11.77 11.74 -14.90
C SER A 270 -10.87 10.78 -14.11
N ALA A 271 -11.11 10.69 -12.80
CA ALA A 271 -10.45 9.69 -11.97
C ALA A 271 -10.59 8.29 -12.61
N ARG A 272 -9.46 7.57 -12.77
CA ARG A 272 -9.36 6.23 -13.38
C ARG A 272 -9.74 6.12 -14.85
N ASN A 273 -10.00 7.24 -15.51
CA ASN A 273 -10.32 7.31 -16.93
C ASN A 273 -9.33 8.25 -17.63
N TYR A 274 -8.37 7.65 -18.33
CA TYR A 274 -7.34 8.40 -19.04
C TYR A 274 -6.89 7.67 -20.30
N SER A 275 -6.48 8.45 -21.30
CA SER A 275 -5.88 7.96 -22.52
C SER A 275 -4.45 8.45 -22.62
N TYR A 276 -3.57 7.64 -23.21
CA TYR A 276 -2.18 8.01 -23.43
C TYR A 276 -1.69 7.51 -24.79
N ARG A 277 -0.69 8.21 -25.33
CA ARG A 277 -0.05 7.87 -26.61
C ARG A 277 1.41 7.51 -26.41
N PHE A 278 1.84 6.45 -27.09
CA PHE A 278 3.24 6.03 -27.20
C PHE A 278 3.55 5.65 -28.65
N ARG A 279 4.57 6.27 -29.27
CA ARG A 279 5.10 5.88 -30.59
C ARG A 279 3.99 5.59 -31.61
N ASN A 280 3.08 6.56 -31.79
CA ASN A 280 1.89 6.49 -32.66
C ASN A 280 0.78 5.50 -32.25
N GLN A 281 0.96 4.69 -31.22
CA GLN A 281 -0.11 3.87 -30.64
C GLN A 281 -0.87 4.66 -29.58
N LYS A 282 -2.19 4.81 -29.77
CA LYS A 282 -3.10 5.35 -28.74
C LYS A 282 -3.61 4.18 -27.90
N ARG A 283 -3.49 4.29 -26.58
CA ARG A 283 -4.13 3.38 -25.63
C ARG A 283 -5.06 4.16 -24.73
N THR A 284 -6.17 3.54 -24.37
CA THR A 284 -7.13 4.07 -23.42
C THR A 284 -7.16 3.11 -22.24
N ASN A 285 -7.00 3.64 -21.03
CA ASN A 285 -7.15 2.87 -19.79
C ASN A 285 -8.42 3.34 -19.10
N ASN A 286 -9.40 2.43 -19.02
CA ASN A 286 -10.61 2.61 -18.23
C ASN A 286 -10.55 1.66 -17.03
N ILE A 287 -9.95 2.14 -15.93
CA ILE A 287 -9.82 1.36 -14.70
C ILE A 287 -11.17 1.40 -13.96
N GLY A 288 -12.10 0.60 -14.48
CA GLY A 288 -13.49 0.47 -14.06
C GLY A 288 -14.24 -0.60 -14.85
N VAL A 289 -13.76 -0.95 -16.06
CA VAL A 289 -14.34 -2.00 -16.92
C VAL A 289 -13.33 -3.13 -17.22
N ASP A 290 -12.02 -2.83 -17.19
CA ASP A 290 -10.99 -3.77 -17.63
C ASP A 290 -10.33 -4.55 -16.48
N TYR A 291 -10.98 -5.61 -16.01
CA TYR A 291 -10.35 -6.69 -15.25
C TYR A 291 -10.38 -8.01 -16.01
N THR A 292 -9.83 -8.02 -17.23
CA THR A 292 -9.44 -9.26 -17.92
C THR A 292 -8.18 -8.99 -18.74
N PRO A 293 -6.97 -9.24 -18.18
CA PRO A 293 -5.79 -9.29 -19.03
C PRO A 293 -5.90 -10.55 -19.92
N LYS A 294 -6.19 -10.35 -21.22
CA LYS A 294 -5.76 -11.29 -22.25
C LYS A 294 -4.23 -11.23 -22.27
N SER A 295 -3.57 -12.22 -21.67
CA SER A 295 -2.13 -12.41 -21.83
C SER A 295 -1.88 -13.50 -22.86
N SER A 296 -1.67 -13.11 -24.11
CA SER A 296 -0.93 -13.91 -25.08
C SER A 296 0.52 -13.40 -25.06
N GLU A 297 1.35 -13.97 -24.20
CA GLU A 297 2.81 -14.09 -24.38
C GLU A 297 3.41 -14.74 -23.13
N LYS A 298 4.18 -15.82 -23.34
CA LYS A 298 4.91 -16.53 -22.28
C LYS A 298 6.11 -15.67 -21.84
N PRO A 299 6.35 -15.45 -20.54
CA PRO A 299 7.54 -14.75 -20.10
C PRO A 299 8.77 -15.64 -20.26
N PHE A 300 9.77 -15.14 -20.98
CA PHE A 300 11.14 -15.66 -20.94
C PHE A 300 11.81 -15.23 -19.63
N TYR A 301 12.48 -16.15 -18.94
CA TYR A 301 13.36 -15.85 -17.81
C TYR A 301 14.81 -16.16 -18.22
N ARG A 302 15.77 -15.31 -17.84
CA ARG A 302 17.21 -15.60 -17.88
C ARG A 302 17.72 -15.75 -16.45
N LEU A 303 18.45 -16.82 -16.19
CA LEU A 303 19.16 -17.09 -14.93
C LEU A 303 20.46 -16.27 -14.91
N ILE A 304 20.83 -15.74 -13.73
CA ILE A 304 22.10 -15.01 -13.54
C ILE A 304 22.94 -15.81 -12.54
N PHE A 305 24.20 -16.04 -12.91
CA PHE A 305 25.20 -16.75 -12.12
C PHE A 305 26.32 -15.78 -11.77
N ILE A 306 26.85 -15.86 -10.55
CA ILE A 306 28.10 -15.20 -10.15
C ILE A 306 29.01 -16.30 -9.60
N ASN A 307 30.24 -16.39 -10.13
CA ASN A 307 31.22 -17.44 -9.82
C ASN A 307 30.66 -18.87 -9.94
N ASN A 308 29.90 -19.13 -11.01
CA ASN A 308 29.25 -20.43 -11.31
C ASN A 308 28.31 -20.97 -10.23
N ARG A 309 27.85 -20.13 -9.29
CA ARG A 309 26.78 -20.48 -8.36
C ARG A 309 25.57 -19.60 -8.63
N GLU A 310 24.38 -20.20 -8.57
CA GLU A 310 23.12 -19.46 -8.59
C GLU A 310 23.04 -18.65 -7.29
N VAL A 311 23.12 -17.33 -7.40
CA VAL A 311 23.14 -16.46 -6.22
C VAL A 311 21.71 -16.04 -5.87
N ASN A 312 21.16 -16.64 -4.81
CA ASN A 312 19.95 -16.20 -4.13
C ASN A 312 20.31 -15.63 -2.74
N SER A 313 20.57 -14.32 -2.59
CA SER A 313 20.47 -13.58 -1.30
C SER A 313 20.88 -12.10 -1.42
N ILE A 314 20.10 -11.12 -0.92
CA ILE A 314 19.97 -10.50 0.43
C ILE A 314 21.07 -9.48 0.80
N SER A 315 20.66 -8.22 1.03
CA SER A 315 21.22 -7.31 2.07
C SER A 315 20.23 -6.16 2.43
N ILE A 316 19.66 -6.23 3.64
CA ILE A 316 19.44 -5.23 4.74
C ILE A 316 19.18 -3.75 4.31
N ILE A 317 17.97 -3.17 4.50
CA ILE A 317 17.35 -2.49 5.69
C ILE A 317 18.14 -1.29 6.21
N GLU A 318 17.78 -0.11 5.71
CA GLU A 318 17.66 1.17 6.40
C GLU A 318 16.90 2.09 5.43
N PHE A 319 15.88 2.83 5.87
CA PHE A 319 15.25 4.02 5.25
C PHE A 319 13.79 4.17 5.68
N ILE A 320 13.56 4.43 6.98
CA ILE A 320 12.54 5.38 7.46
C ILE A 320 13.06 6.03 8.76
N TYR A 321 14.30 6.49 8.78
CA TYR A 321 14.78 7.47 9.76
C TYR A 321 15.79 8.35 9.05
N ASN A 322 15.28 9.51 8.61
CA ASN A 322 15.92 10.82 8.58
C ASN A 322 14.84 11.85 8.26
#